data_AF-A0A4R2H181-F1
#
_entry.id   AF-A0A4R2H181-F1
#
_cell.length_a   1.000
_cell.length_b   1.000
_cell.length_c   1.000
_cell.angle_alpha   90.00
_cell.angle_beta   90.00
_cell.angle_gamma   90.00
#
_symmetry.space_group_name_H-M   'P 1'
#
loop_
_entity.id
_entity.type
_entity.pdbx_description
1 polymer ?
#
loop_
_entity_poly.entity_id
_entity_poly.type
_entity_poly.pdbx_seq_one_letter_code
_entity_poly.pdbx_strand_id
1 'polypeptide(L)'
;MTSQYLSGLVLEGRRVVVVGGGGVAQRRLPRLLESGAHIDLISPSSTPTIEGLLSNPSLNWIERGYQYGDLDGAWYVVVATDDPAVNDQVSQEAEERRIFCVRSDDRSRATAWTPASGQHDNVTIGVLGGGDHRRSAAVRDAILEELRTGALGARDVDKHPGVYLVGGGPGDPDLITVRGRRLLAEADVVVADRLAPQPLLDELHPDVELFDAAKLPRGRAAQQEEINRILVDRGRQGKVVVRLKGGDPYVFGRGFEEALACAEAGVPWTVVPGITSSISVPAMSGIPVTHRGVTHEFTVVSGHIPPSHPDSLINWDALAQLSGTLVLLMAVENLPVIAERLIAGGRPGETPAAAIADGTLPGQRMVTSDLAGIAAAMKENGVGAPAIVVVGNVVEVAAQVRSAAEADGGVA
;
A
#
# COMPACT_ATOMS: atom_id res chain seq x y z
N MET A 1 -27.23 13.93 29.28
CA MET A 1 -26.84 12.93 28.27
C MET A 1 -26.36 11.70 29.01
N THR A 2 -26.87 10.51 28.69
CA THR A 2 -26.38 9.25 29.26
C THR A 2 -24.94 9.02 28.79
N SER A 3 -23.99 8.99 29.72
CA SER A 3 -22.58 8.71 29.41
C SER A 3 -22.41 7.21 29.20
N GLN A 4 -21.80 6.79 28.09
CA GLN A 4 -21.46 5.37 27.87
C GLN A 4 -20.11 5.06 28.51
N TYR A 5 -20.02 3.88 29.12
CA TYR A 5 -18.75 3.26 29.47
C TYR A 5 -18.30 2.37 28.31
N LEU A 6 -17.11 2.63 27.74
CA LEU A 6 -16.54 1.79 26.70
C LEU A 6 -15.86 0.58 27.34
N SER A 7 -16.42 -0.61 27.10
CA SER A 7 -15.85 -1.89 27.56
C SER A 7 -15.89 -2.90 26.42
N GLY A 8 -14.89 -3.77 26.37
CA GLY A 8 -14.96 -5.01 25.58
C GLY A 8 -15.81 -6.05 26.30
N LEU A 9 -16.52 -6.88 25.53
CA LEU A 9 -17.22 -8.06 26.03
C LEU A 9 -16.49 -9.30 25.54
N VAL A 10 -16.15 -10.20 26.46
CA VAL A 10 -15.75 -11.58 26.10
C VAL A 10 -17.05 -12.37 25.91
N LEU A 11 -17.29 -12.97 24.74
CA LEU A 11 -18.52 -13.73 24.49
C LEU A 11 -18.27 -15.20 24.18
N GLU A 12 -17.01 -15.64 24.22
CA GLU A 12 -16.63 -17.03 23.98
C GLU A 12 -17.39 -17.99 24.90
N GLY A 13 -18.14 -18.91 24.29
CA GLY A 13 -18.97 -19.89 24.98
C GLY A 13 -20.21 -19.31 25.69
N ARG A 14 -20.50 -18.00 25.55
CA ARG A 14 -21.62 -17.34 26.24
C ARG A 14 -22.86 -17.32 25.37
N ARG A 15 -24.01 -17.52 26.01
CA ARG A 15 -25.33 -17.43 25.36
C ARG A 15 -25.67 -15.98 25.02
N VAL A 16 -25.95 -15.73 23.75
CA VAL A 16 -26.38 -14.45 23.20
C VAL A 16 -27.71 -14.65 22.47
N VAL A 17 -28.70 -13.79 22.72
CA VAL A 17 -29.98 -13.86 22.04
C VAL A 17 -30.06 -12.77 20.98
N VAL A 18 -30.50 -13.13 19.78
CA VAL A 18 -30.80 -12.17 18.70
C VAL A 18 -32.27 -12.29 18.36
N VAL A 19 -33.04 -11.22 18.52
CA VAL A 19 -34.48 -11.21 18.23
C VAL A 19 -34.70 -10.51 16.89
N GLY A 20 -35.22 -11.25 15.91
CA GLY A 20 -35.46 -10.79 14.53
C GLY A 20 -34.44 -11.34 13.52
N GLY A 21 -34.92 -11.87 12.40
CA GLY A 21 -34.13 -12.49 11.33
C GLY A 21 -33.96 -11.61 10.08
N GLY A 22 -34.08 -10.29 10.21
CA GLY A 22 -34.00 -9.34 9.09
C GLY A 22 -32.57 -8.85 8.76
N GLY A 23 -32.47 -7.85 7.88
CA GLY A 23 -31.19 -7.29 7.42
C GLY A 23 -30.35 -6.60 8.52
N VAL A 24 -30.95 -6.25 9.66
CA VAL A 24 -30.21 -5.79 10.84
C VAL A 24 -29.45 -6.95 11.47
N ALA A 25 -30.13 -8.07 11.78
CA ALA A 25 -29.51 -9.25 12.37
C ALA A 25 -28.43 -9.85 11.46
N GLN A 26 -28.69 -9.91 10.15
CA GLN A 26 -27.72 -10.35 9.15
C GLN A 26 -26.36 -9.62 9.25
N ARG A 27 -26.36 -8.32 9.59
CA ARG A 27 -25.13 -7.53 9.75
C ARG A 27 -24.45 -7.71 11.11
N ARG A 28 -25.14 -8.26 12.12
CA ARG A 28 -24.65 -8.42 13.50
C ARG A 28 -24.13 -9.83 13.77
N LEU A 29 -24.77 -10.84 13.19
CA LEU A 29 -24.46 -12.25 13.42
C LEU A 29 -22.98 -12.61 13.16
N PRO A 30 -22.34 -12.21 12.03
CA PRO A 30 -20.95 -12.62 11.76
C PRO A 30 -19.98 -12.24 12.87
N ARG A 31 -20.06 -11.00 13.38
CA ARG A 31 -19.17 -10.52 14.46
C ARG A 31 -19.44 -11.19 15.80
N LEU A 32 -20.69 -11.54 16.09
CA LEU A 32 -21.02 -12.29 17.31
C LEU A 32 -20.48 -13.73 17.22
N LEU A 33 -20.58 -14.37 16.04
CA LEU A 33 -20.00 -15.69 15.80
C LEU A 33 -18.47 -15.67 15.88
N GLU A 34 -17.81 -14.67 15.28
CA GLU A 34 -16.36 -14.46 15.38
C GLU A 34 -15.88 -14.29 16.83
N SER A 35 -16.74 -13.75 17.72
CA SER A 35 -16.43 -13.62 19.15
C SER A 35 -16.58 -14.93 19.96
N GLY A 36 -16.98 -16.03 19.31
CA GLY A 36 -17.21 -17.33 19.93
C GLY A 36 -18.52 -17.46 20.70
N ALA A 37 -19.49 -16.56 20.46
CA ALA A 37 -20.79 -16.61 21.12
C ALA A 37 -21.64 -17.79 20.65
N HIS A 38 -22.41 -18.37 21.58
CA HIS A 38 -23.51 -19.28 21.24
C HIS A 38 -24.78 -18.47 21.07
N ILE A 39 -25.27 -18.38 19.84
CA ILE A 39 -26.33 -17.48 19.45
C ILE A 39 -27.64 -18.24 19.28
N ASP A 40 -28.66 -17.83 20.04
CA ASP A 40 -30.06 -18.17 19.76
C ASP A 40 -30.69 -17.03 18.96
N LEU A 41 -30.94 -17.27 17.68
CA LEU A 41 -31.73 -16.40 16.82
C LEU A 41 -33.21 -16.74 16.98
N ILE A 42 -34.00 -15.81 17.51
CA ILE A 42 -35.45 -15.97 17.70
C ILE A 42 -36.16 -15.11 16.67
N SER A 43 -36.77 -15.75 15.67
CA SER A 43 -37.55 -15.03 14.68
C SER A 43 -38.50 -15.95 13.92
N PRO A 44 -39.74 -15.50 13.59
CA PRO A 44 -40.67 -16.27 12.76
C PRO A 44 -40.16 -16.53 11.32
N SER A 45 -39.19 -15.74 10.85
CA SER A 45 -38.61 -15.86 9.53
C SER A 45 -37.15 -15.39 9.54
N SER A 46 -36.36 -15.82 8.56
CA SER A 46 -34.98 -15.36 8.41
C SER A 46 -34.67 -15.03 6.95
N THR A 47 -33.61 -14.23 6.70
CA THR A 47 -33.15 -13.98 5.34
C THR A 47 -32.32 -15.16 4.83
N PRO A 48 -32.25 -15.39 3.50
CA PRO A 48 -31.40 -16.45 2.92
C PRO A 48 -29.92 -16.35 3.33
N THR A 49 -29.44 -15.14 3.63
CA THR A 49 -28.06 -14.95 4.11
C THR A 49 -27.86 -15.53 5.52
N ILE A 50 -28.86 -15.36 6.39
CA ILE A 50 -28.83 -15.94 7.74
C ILE A 50 -28.97 -17.46 7.66
N GLU A 51 -29.84 -17.97 6.79
CA GLU A 51 -29.99 -19.41 6.57
C GLU A 51 -28.66 -20.07 6.17
N GLY A 52 -27.86 -19.40 5.32
CA GLY A 52 -26.52 -19.86 4.97
C GLY A 52 -25.56 -19.97 6.17
N LEU A 53 -25.78 -19.20 7.24
CA LEU A 53 -24.97 -19.24 8.46
C LEU A 53 -25.39 -20.35 9.43
N LEU A 54 -26.55 -20.99 9.24
CA LEU A 54 -27.05 -22.05 10.14
C LEU A 54 -26.21 -23.33 10.10
N SER A 55 -25.29 -23.44 9.14
CA SER A 55 -24.26 -24.48 9.14
C SER A 55 -23.27 -24.33 10.30
N ASN A 56 -23.19 -23.15 10.94
CA ASN A 56 -22.37 -22.91 12.11
C ASN A 56 -23.03 -23.51 13.36
N PRO A 57 -22.37 -24.43 14.09
CA PRO A 57 -22.95 -25.08 15.27
C PRO A 57 -23.23 -24.12 16.43
N SER A 58 -22.66 -22.92 16.41
CA SER A 58 -22.91 -21.88 17.42
C SER A 58 -24.07 -20.95 17.07
N LEU A 59 -24.80 -21.20 15.97
CA LEU A 59 -26.00 -20.47 15.62
C LEU A 59 -27.21 -21.41 15.62
N ASN A 60 -28.12 -21.20 16.57
CA ASN A 60 -29.38 -21.92 16.66
C ASN A 60 -30.54 -21.01 16.27
N TRP A 61 -31.34 -21.42 15.28
CA TRP A 61 -32.53 -20.66 14.88
C TRP A 61 -33.79 -21.28 15.50
N ILE A 62 -34.48 -20.47 16.29
CA ILE A 62 -35.76 -20.77 16.91
C ILE A 62 -36.83 -20.05 16.08
N GLU A 63 -37.46 -20.80 15.18
CA GLU A 63 -38.44 -20.32 14.20
C GLU A 63 -39.80 -19.98 14.84
N ARG A 64 -39.84 -18.91 15.64
CA ARG A 64 -41.06 -18.35 16.23
C ARG A 64 -40.86 -16.91 16.69
N GLY A 65 -41.95 -16.27 17.10
CA GLY A 65 -41.91 -14.99 17.80
C GLY A 65 -41.27 -15.11 19.18
N TYR A 66 -40.78 -13.97 19.67
CA TYR A 66 -40.25 -13.83 21.03
C TYR A 66 -41.32 -14.12 22.09
N GLN A 67 -40.91 -14.77 23.18
CA GLN A 67 -41.74 -15.10 24.33
C GLN A 67 -41.00 -14.71 25.62
N TYR A 68 -41.75 -14.30 26.64
CA TYR A 68 -41.15 -14.03 27.95
C TYR A 68 -40.52 -15.32 28.51
N GLY A 69 -39.27 -15.26 28.97
CA GLY A 69 -38.46 -16.43 29.32
C GLY A 69 -37.30 -16.68 28.36
N ASP A 70 -37.38 -16.19 27.12
CA ASP A 70 -36.37 -16.49 26.09
C ASP A 70 -34.97 -15.98 26.45
N LEU A 71 -34.87 -15.00 27.35
CA LEU A 71 -33.58 -14.45 27.82
C LEU A 71 -32.98 -15.21 29.00
N ASP A 72 -33.60 -16.30 29.46
CA ASP A 72 -33.09 -17.12 30.57
C ASP A 72 -31.62 -17.56 30.34
N GLY A 73 -30.70 -17.08 31.17
CA GLY A 73 -29.28 -17.39 31.08
C GLY A 73 -28.51 -16.71 29.94
N ALA A 74 -29.14 -15.76 29.23
CA ALA A 74 -28.44 -14.94 28.24
C ALA A 74 -27.56 -13.88 28.92
N TRP A 75 -26.39 -13.61 28.35
CA TRP A 75 -25.49 -12.54 28.80
C TRP A 75 -25.73 -11.22 28.07
N TYR A 76 -26.25 -11.33 26.85
CA TYR A 76 -26.38 -10.22 25.92
C TYR A 76 -27.55 -10.48 24.98
N VAL A 77 -28.30 -9.44 24.66
CA VAL A 77 -29.40 -9.50 23.68
C VAL A 77 -29.27 -8.40 22.63
N VAL A 78 -29.52 -8.76 21.38
CA VAL A 78 -29.64 -7.84 20.25
C VAL A 78 -31.07 -7.88 19.73
N VAL A 79 -31.75 -6.76 19.87
CA VAL A 79 -33.10 -6.52 19.35
C VAL A 79 -32.98 -5.94 17.95
N ALA A 80 -33.45 -6.70 16.97
CA ALA A 80 -33.30 -6.45 15.54
C ALA A 80 -34.62 -6.67 14.76
N THR A 81 -35.76 -6.34 15.38
CA THR A 81 -37.09 -6.43 14.78
C THR A 81 -37.65 -5.04 14.42
N ASP A 82 -38.61 -5.03 13.50
CA ASP A 82 -39.39 -3.83 13.14
C ASP A 82 -40.68 -3.70 13.98
N ASP A 83 -40.93 -4.60 14.95
CA ASP A 83 -42.10 -4.57 15.83
C ASP A 83 -41.76 -3.87 17.16
N PRO A 84 -42.28 -2.65 17.40
CA PRO A 84 -41.97 -1.90 18.62
C PRO A 84 -42.45 -2.58 19.90
N ALA A 85 -43.56 -3.34 19.84
CA ALA A 85 -44.10 -4.02 21.02
C ALA A 85 -43.19 -5.18 21.44
N VAL A 86 -42.69 -5.95 20.47
CA VAL A 86 -41.68 -6.99 20.72
C VAL A 86 -40.39 -6.36 21.25
N ASN A 87 -39.91 -5.29 20.61
CA ASN A 87 -38.67 -4.64 21.04
C ASN A 87 -38.74 -4.13 22.48
N ASP A 88 -39.90 -3.58 22.89
CA ASP A 88 -40.15 -3.11 24.26
C ASP A 88 -40.24 -4.26 25.26
N GLN A 89 -40.91 -5.35 24.90
CA GLN A 89 -41.00 -6.55 25.72
C GLN A 89 -39.61 -7.15 25.99
N VAL A 90 -38.78 -7.29 24.97
CA VAL A 90 -37.40 -7.79 25.10
C VAL A 90 -36.56 -6.86 25.97
N SER A 91 -36.70 -5.55 25.80
CA SER A 91 -35.95 -4.56 26.58
C SER A 91 -36.34 -4.59 28.06
N GLN A 92 -37.63 -4.70 28.35
CA GLN A 92 -38.14 -4.80 29.71
C GLN A 92 -37.61 -6.05 30.41
N GLU A 93 -37.74 -7.22 29.77
CA GLU A 93 -37.25 -8.47 30.36
C GLU A 93 -35.73 -8.47 30.54
N ALA A 94 -34.98 -7.91 29.58
CA ALA A 94 -33.54 -7.77 29.70
C ALA A 94 -33.15 -6.93 30.92
N GLU A 95 -33.86 -5.82 31.19
CA GLU A 95 -33.63 -4.99 32.37
C GLU A 95 -33.96 -5.75 33.67
N GLU A 96 -35.11 -6.42 33.73
CA GLU A 96 -35.54 -7.22 34.89
C GLU A 96 -34.50 -8.31 35.25
N ARG A 97 -33.85 -8.88 34.23
CA ARG A 97 -32.85 -9.95 34.35
C ARG A 97 -31.40 -9.45 34.41
N ARG A 98 -31.17 -8.14 34.31
CA ARG A 98 -29.83 -7.51 34.29
C ARG A 98 -28.95 -7.98 33.12
N ILE A 99 -29.57 -8.09 31.95
CA ILE A 99 -28.94 -8.51 30.69
C ILE A 99 -28.70 -7.26 29.84
N PHE A 100 -27.50 -7.11 29.29
CA PHE A 100 -27.20 -6.00 28.40
C PHE A 100 -27.97 -6.13 27.07
N CYS A 101 -28.74 -5.11 26.75
CA CYS A 101 -29.65 -5.07 25.61
C CYS A 101 -29.22 -3.99 24.62
N VAL A 102 -28.97 -4.39 23.38
CA VAL A 102 -28.79 -3.50 22.24
C VAL A 102 -30.06 -3.44 21.42
N ARG A 103 -30.51 -2.23 21.10
CA ARG A 103 -31.63 -1.99 20.20
C ARG A 103 -31.18 -1.34 18.90
N SER A 104 -31.70 -1.83 17.77
CA SER A 104 -31.45 -1.23 16.47
C SER A 104 -32.37 -0.05 16.14
N ASP A 105 -33.57 -0.03 16.73
CA ASP A 105 -34.63 0.96 16.47
C ASP A 105 -34.47 2.22 17.34
N ASP A 106 -34.23 2.05 18.64
CA ASP A 106 -34.14 3.16 19.60
C ASP A 106 -33.03 2.93 20.62
N ARG A 107 -31.97 3.73 20.53
CA ARG A 107 -30.83 3.63 21.45
C ARG A 107 -31.09 4.19 22.84
N SER A 108 -32.09 5.08 23.00
CA SER A 108 -32.43 5.65 24.30
C SER A 108 -33.01 4.61 25.25
N ARG A 109 -33.56 3.53 24.69
CA ARG A 109 -34.14 2.39 25.40
C ARG A 109 -33.21 1.16 25.43
N ALA A 110 -31.96 1.32 24.99
CA ALA A 110 -30.92 0.29 25.07
C ALA A 110 -30.03 0.48 26.30
N THR A 111 -29.60 -0.63 26.91
CA THR A 111 -28.66 -0.61 28.05
C THR A 111 -27.21 -0.84 27.62
N ALA A 112 -26.99 -1.28 26.38
CA ALA A 112 -25.68 -1.41 25.75
C ALA A 112 -25.69 -0.88 24.32
N TRP A 113 -24.59 -0.26 23.92
CA TRP A 113 -24.42 0.30 22.58
C TRP A 113 -23.25 -0.37 21.88
N THR A 114 -23.45 -0.79 20.63
CA THR A 114 -22.36 -1.34 19.81
C THR A 114 -21.57 -0.19 19.17
N PRO A 115 -20.27 -0.03 19.48
CA PRO A 115 -19.45 1.01 18.84
C PRO A 115 -19.29 0.76 17.35
N ALA A 116 -18.95 1.81 16.60
CA ALA A 116 -18.36 1.60 15.28
C ALA A 116 -16.99 0.97 15.50
N SER A 117 -16.87 -0.31 15.19
CA SER A 117 -15.63 -1.06 15.41
C SER A 117 -15.01 -1.58 14.13
N GLY A 118 -13.70 -1.73 14.16
CA GLY A 118 -12.89 -2.41 13.16
C GLY A 118 -11.60 -2.93 13.79
N GLN A 119 -10.87 -3.71 13.01
CA GLN A 119 -9.64 -4.35 13.43
C GLN A 119 -8.55 -4.12 12.37
N HIS A 120 -7.33 -4.00 12.84
CA HIS A 120 -6.12 -4.04 12.04
C HIS A 120 -5.04 -4.76 12.86
N ASP A 121 -4.45 -5.79 12.28
CA ASP A 121 -3.55 -6.74 12.97
C ASP A 121 -4.14 -7.24 14.30
N ASN A 122 -3.45 -7.03 15.42
CA ASN A 122 -3.89 -7.43 16.76
C ASN A 122 -4.66 -6.33 17.50
N VAL A 123 -4.92 -5.18 16.86
CA VAL A 123 -5.58 -4.03 17.47
C VAL A 123 -7.07 -3.99 17.09
N THR A 124 -7.93 -3.94 18.11
CA THR A 124 -9.36 -3.66 17.93
C THR A 124 -9.67 -2.23 18.31
N ILE A 125 -10.32 -1.49 17.42
CA ILE A 125 -10.78 -0.12 17.67
C ILE A 125 -12.30 -0.13 17.82
N GLY A 126 -12.79 0.57 18.84
CA GLY A 126 -14.20 0.90 19.01
C GLY A 126 -14.39 2.41 19.16
N VAL A 127 -15.22 3.02 18.30
CA VAL A 127 -15.53 4.45 18.36
C VAL A 127 -16.99 4.65 18.80
N LEU A 128 -17.19 5.40 19.88
CA LEU A 128 -18.48 5.87 20.36
C LEU A 128 -18.62 7.39 20.15
N GLY A 129 -19.26 7.79 19.06
CA GLY A 129 -19.52 9.20 18.72
C GLY A 129 -20.77 9.80 19.39
N GLY A 130 -21.04 9.45 20.65
CA GLY A 130 -22.11 10.07 21.45
C GLY A 130 -23.53 9.96 20.87
N GLY A 131 -23.81 8.95 20.05
CA GLY A 131 -25.12 8.77 19.41
C GLY A 131 -25.08 8.93 17.88
N ASP A 132 -24.05 9.57 17.33
CA ASP A 132 -23.93 9.74 15.87
C ASP A 132 -23.20 8.53 15.23
N HIS A 133 -23.96 7.64 14.58
CA HIS A 133 -23.41 6.48 13.88
C HIS A 133 -22.52 6.87 12.69
N ARG A 134 -22.86 7.95 11.96
CA ARG A 134 -22.10 8.37 10.78
C ARG A 134 -20.75 8.93 11.20
N ARG A 135 -20.73 9.78 12.22
CA ARG A 135 -19.47 10.28 12.79
C ARG A 135 -18.63 9.16 13.38
N SER A 136 -19.24 8.22 14.11
CA SER A 136 -18.51 7.08 14.67
C SER A 136 -17.85 6.23 13.57
N ALA A 137 -18.58 5.99 12.47
CA ALA A 137 -18.05 5.26 11.32
C ALA A 137 -16.92 6.02 10.62
N ALA A 138 -17.11 7.31 10.33
CA ALA A 138 -16.10 8.14 9.68
C ALA A 138 -14.79 8.22 10.47
N VAL A 139 -14.88 8.40 11.80
CA VAL A 139 -13.69 8.44 12.67
C VAL A 139 -13.02 7.06 12.74
N ARG A 140 -13.79 5.97 12.87
CA ARG A 140 -13.24 4.61 12.81
C ARG A 140 -12.51 4.37 11.48
N ASP A 141 -13.12 4.76 10.36
CA ASP A 141 -12.56 4.54 9.03
C ASP A 141 -11.26 5.33 8.84
N ALA A 142 -11.20 6.58 9.33
CA ALA A 142 -9.97 7.35 9.33
C ALA A 142 -8.87 6.69 10.18
N ILE A 143 -9.18 6.25 11.41
CA ILE A 143 -8.18 5.58 12.26
C ILE A 143 -7.69 4.27 11.61
N LEU A 144 -8.59 3.47 11.04
CA LEU A 144 -8.21 2.23 10.37
C LEU A 144 -7.34 2.49 9.14
N GLU A 145 -7.58 3.57 8.41
CA GLU A 145 -6.75 3.94 7.27
C GLU A 145 -5.34 4.32 7.71
N GLU A 146 -5.22 5.17 8.71
CA GLU A 146 -3.93 5.56 9.29
C GLU A 146 -3.17 4.38 9.92
N LEU A 147 -3.88 3.42 10.53
CA LEU A 147 -3.27 2.16 10.97
C LEU A 147 -2.72 1.36 9.79
N ARG A 148 -3.50 1.21 8.71
CA ARG A 148 -3.10 0.46 7.51
C ARG A 148 -1.91 1.09 6.80
N THR A 149 -1.89 2.41 6.68
CA THR A 149 -0.80 3.15 6.05
C THR A 149 0.46 3.19 6.92
N GLY A 150 0.34 2.77 8.20
CA GLY A 150 1.42 2.80 9.17
C GLY A 150 1.70 4.18 9.76
N ALA A 151 0.86 5.17 9.48
CA ALA A 151 0.99 6.53 10.00
C ALA A 151 0.56 6.63 11.48
N LEU A 152 -0.42 5.84 11.91
CA LEU A 152 -0.72 5.58 13.32
C LEU A 152 -0.04 4.28 13.77
N GLY A 153 1.26 4.33 14.07
CA GLY A 153 1.98 3.19 14.64
C GLY A 153 2.34 3.40 16.10
N ALA A 154 1.67 2.70 17.03
CA ALA A 154 2.32 2.40 18.31
C ALA A 154 3.44 1.41 17.99
N ARG A 155 4.71 1.82 18.16
CA ARG A 155 5.84 0.89 18.12
C ARG A 155 5.59 -0.19 19.18
N ASP A 156 5.10 -1.38 18.84
CA ASP A 156 4.91 -2.40 19.87
C ASP A 156 5.05 -3.89 19.46
N VAL A 157 5.73 -4.59 20.37
CA VAL A 157 5.85 -6.02 20.73
C VAL A 157 6.22 -7.10 19.70
N ASP A 158 5.75 -7.10 18.45
CA ASP A 158 6.00 -8.20 17.49
C ASP A 158 6.87 -7.77 16.29
N LYS A 159 7.97 -7.06 16.58
CA LYS A 159 9.00 -6.79 15.58
C LYS A 159 9.54 -8.11 15.06
N HIS A 160 9.51 -8.30 13.74
CA HIS A 160 10.15 -9.43 13.08
C HIS A 160 11.56 -9.00 12.68
N PRO A 161 12.62 -9.40 13.40
CA PRO A 161 13.96 -8.98 13.08
C PRO A 161 14.39 -9.48 11.71
N GLY A 162 15.15 -8.67 10.99
CA GLY A 162 15.62 -9.02 9.66
C GLY A 162 15.90 -7.80 8.80
N VAL A 163 16.39 -8.08 7.59
CA VAL A 163 16.70 -7.07 6.58
C VAL A 163 15.57 -6.98 5.55
N TYR A 164 14.96 -5.80 5.45
CA TYR A 164 13.92 -5.50 4.48
C TYR A 164 14.50 -4.66 3.35
N LEU A 165 14.55 -5.20 2.15
CA LEU A 165 14.93 -4.47 0.94
C LEU A 165 13.68 -3.79 0.38
N VAL A 166 13.51 -2.50 0.66
CA VAL A 166 12.27 -1.77 0.39
C VAL A 166 12.46 -0.82 -0.79
N GLY A 167 11.64 -0.98 -1.82
CA GLY A 167 11.51 0.00 -2.89
C GLY A 167 10.71 1.22 -2.45
N GLY A 168 11.35 2.38 -2.41
CA GLY A 168 10.75 3.64 -2.03
C GLY A 168 9.96 4.33 -3.14
N GLY A 169 10.03 3.83 -4.38
CA GLY A 169 9.41 4.50 -5.53
C GLY A 169 10.32 5.57 -6.16
N PRO A 170 9.85 6.26 -7.20
CA PRO A 170 10.69 7.10 -8.06
C PRO A 170 11.15 8.43 -7.43
N GLY A 171 10.51 8.88 -6.34
CA GLY A 171 10.85 10.12 -5.66
C GLY A 171 9.72 10.65 -4.78
N ASP A 172 8.50 10.74 -5.34
CA ASP A 172 7.31 11.13 -4.58
C ASP A 172 7.06 10.15 -3.40
N PRO A 173 6.99 10.63 -2.15
CA PRO A 173 6.79 9.77 -0.97
C PRO A 173 5.48 8.98 -1.03
N ASP A 174 4.46 9.43 -1.76
CA ASP A 174 3.16 8.74 -1.86
C ASP A 174 3.19 7.55 -2.83
N LEU A 175 4.27 7.40 -3.60
CA LEU A 175 4.50 6.26 -4.47
C LEU A 175 5.22 5.09 -3.76
N ILE A 176 5.50 5.20 -2.47
CA ILE A 176 5.89 4.04 -1.66
C ILE A 176 4.69 3.10 -1.48
N THR A 177 4.95 1.80 -1.40
CA THR A 177 3.90 0.84 -1.08
C THR A 177 3.47 0.95 0.39
N VAL A 178 2.22 0.57 0.69
CA VAL A 178 1.70 0.49 2.07
C VAL A 178 2.62 -0.34 2.97
N ARG A 179 3.11 -1.49 2.47
CA ARG A 179 4.05 -2.34 3.18
C ARG A 179 5.40 -1.65 3.42
N GLY A 180 5.90 -0.89 2.44
CA GLY A 180 7.13 -0.13 2.57
C GLY A 180 7.03 0.95 3.65
N ARG A 181 5.92 1.70 3.67
CA ARG A 181 5.68 2.75 4.68
C ARG A 181 5.55 2.17 6.09
N ARG A 182 4.81 1.07 6.25
CA ARG A 182 4.71 0.35 7.54
C ARG A 182 6.08 -0.09 8.07
N LEU A 183 6.92 -0.71 7.22
CA LEU A 183 8.25 -1.15 7.62
C LEU A 183 9.20 0.00 7.98
N LEU A 184 9.10 1.15 7.29
CA LEU A 184 9.87 2.35 7.65
C LEU A 184 9.47 2.86 9.04
N ALA A 185 8.17 2.86 9.37
CA ALA A 185 7.68 3.26 10.69
C ALA A 185 8.15 2.32 11.81
N GLU A 186 8.28 1.02 11.51
CA GLU A 186 8.73 -0.02 12.45
C GLU A 186 10.26 -0.13 12.59
N ALA A 187 11.02 0.47 11.67
CA ALA A 187 12.46 0.27 11.56
C ALA A 187 13.22 0.69 12.82
N ASP A 188 14.23 -0.10 13.18
CA ASP A 188 15.27 0.30 14.14
C ASP A 188 16.43 1.00 13.43
N VAL A 189 16.69 0.57 12.19
CA VAL A 189 17.78 1.06 11.34
C VAL A 189 17.26 1.26 9.94
N VAL A 190 17.58 2.40 9.33
CA VAL A 190 17.34 2.66 7.92
C VAL A 190 18.66 2.87 7.22
N VAL A 191 18.90 2.13 6.14
CA VAL A 191 20.04 2.30 5.23
C VAL A 191 19.52 2.83 3.90
N ALA A 192 19.85 4.07 3.55
CA ALA A 192 19.36 4.74 2.36
C ALA A 192 20.51 5.20 1.46
N ASP A 193 20.28 5.28 0.16
CA ASP A 193 21.22 5.90 -0.79
C ASP A 193 20.67 7.22 -1.32
N ARG A 194 21.45 7.90 -2.18
CA ARG A 194 21.09 9.20 -2.75
C ARG A 194 19.77 9.19 -3.52
N LEU A 195 19.37 8.05 -4.09
CA LEU A 195 18.15 7.94 -4.89
C LEU A 195 16.93 7.50 -4.07
N ALA A 196 17.11 7.16 -2.79
CA ALA A 196 15.99 6.94 -1.89
C ALA A 196 15.16 8.23 -1.73
N PRO A 197 13.82 8.15 -1.67
CA PRO A 197 12.96 9.32 -1.45
C PRO A 197 13.33 10.02 -0.14
N GLN A 198 13.92 11.21 -0.24
CA GLN A 198 14.37 11.98 0.93
C GLN A 198 13.21 12.40 1.85
N PRO A 199 12.02 12.80 1.36
CA PRO A 199 10.90 13.14 2.24
C PRO A 199 10.51 12.02 3.21
N LEU A 200 10.64 10.75 2.79
CA LEU A 200 10.37 9.60 3.68
C LEU A 200 11.42 9.44 4.79
N LEU A 201 12.64 9.93 4.58
CA LEU A 201 13.70 9.93 5.60
C LEU A 201 13.46 11.02 6.65
N ASP A 202 12.87 12.15 6.25
CA ASP A 202 12.53 13.26 7.13
C ASP A 202 11.39 12.90 8.12
N GLU A 203 10.56 11.91 7.76
CA GLU A 203 9.46 11.38 8.58
C GLU A 203 9.91 10.32 9.60
N LEU A 204 11.18 9.90 9.58
CA LEU A 204 11.67 8.85 10.49
C LEU A 204 11.62 9.30 11.95
N HIS A 205 11.24 8.37 12.81
CA HIS A 205 11.23 8.60 14.25
C HIS A 205 12.65 8.91 14.77
N PRO A 206 12.85 9.82 15.74
CA PRO A 206 14.17 10.26 16.21
C PRO A 206 15.13 9.14 16.66
N ASP A 207 14.58 8.05 17.21
CA ASP A 207 15.38 6.89 17.65
C ASP A 207 15.87 5.97 16.51
N VAL A 208 15.46 6.19 15.26
CA VAL A 208 15.88 5.36 14.12
C VAL A 208 17.33 5.68 13.77
N GLU A 209 18.18 4.65 13.71
CA GLU A 209 19.57 4.78 13.26
C GLU A 209 19.60 4.93 11.72
N LEU A 210 19.84 6.14 11.21
CA LEU A 210 19.92 6.40 9.77
C LEU A 210 21.37 6.30 9.24
N PHE A 211 21.60 5.36 8.33
CA PHE A 211 22.81 5.24 7.55
C PHE A 211 22.60 5.78 6.14
N ASP A 212 23.24 6.92 5.88
CA ASP A 212 23.31 7.49 4.54
C ASP A 212 24.48 6.90 3.77
N ALA A 213 24.17 6.01 2.83
CA ALA A 213 25.14 5.35 1.99
C ALA A 213 25.94 6.34 1.14
N ALA A 214 25.43 7.55 0.85
CA ALA A 214 26.16 8.56 0.09
C ALA A 214 27.39 9.11 0.83
N LYS A 215 27.49 8.89 2.16
CA LYS A 215 28.61 9.36 3.00
C LYS A 215 29.72 8.31 3.20
N LEU A 216 29.59 7.14 2.58
CA LEU A 216 30.53 6.01 2.71
C LEU A 216 31.84 6.21 1.90
N PRO A 217 32.88 5.39 2.13
CA PRO A 217 34.22 5.57 1.54
C PRO A 217 34.22 5.69 0.01
N ARG A 218 35.23 6.39 -0.54
CA ARG A 218 35.36 6.65 -1.99
C ARG A 218 35.65 5.35 -2.76
N GLY A 219 34.63 4.81 -3.43
CA GLY A 219 34.71 3.72 -4.40
C GLY A 219 33.45 2.84 -4.39
N ARG A 220 32.84 2.57 -5.56
CA ARG A 220 31.54 1.85 -5.64
C ARG A 220 31.57 0.43 -5.05
N ALA A 221 32.70 -0.27 -5.18
CA ALA A 221 32.87 -1.61 -4.62
C ALA A 221 32.93 -1.55 -3.08
N ALA A 222 33.82 -0.71 -2.54
CA ALA A 222 33.95 -0.51 -1.10
C ALA A 222 32.65 -0.01 -0.45
N GLN A 223 31.91 0.86 -1.14
CA GLN A 223 30.59 1.32 -0.70
C GLN A 223 29.57 0.18 -0.62
N GLN A 224 29.54 -0.73 -1.60
CA GLN A 224 28.62 -1.86 -1.55
C GLN A 224 28.98 -2.85 -0.45
N GLU A 225 30.26 -3.17 -0.29
CA GLU A 225 30.74 -4.04 0.79
C GLU A 225 30.38 -3.48 2.17
N GLU A 226 30.51 -2.17 2.34
CA GLU A 226 30.13 -1.45 3.55
C GLU A 226 28.62 -1.51 3.81
N ILE A 227 27.79 -1.25 2.80
CA ILE A 227 26.32 -1.39 2.89
C ILE A 227 25.98 -2.82 3.31
N ASN A 228 26.52 -3.83 2.61
CA ASN A 228 26.27 -5.24 2.90
C ASN A 228 26.65 -5.58 4.34
N ARG A 229 27.80 -5.08 4.82
CA ARG A 229 28.25 -5.27 6.20
C ARG A 229 27.27 -4.65 7.20
N ILE A 230 26.83 -3.41 7.00
CA ILE A 230 25.87 -2.75 7.89
C ILE A 230 24.56 -3.54 7.96
N LEU A 231 24.02 -3.97 6.82
CA LEU A 231 22.78 -4.75 6.76
C LEU A 231 22.91 -6.06 7.55
N VAL A 232 23.99 -6.81 7.31
CA VAL A 232 24.26 -8.09 7.98
C VAL A 232 24.48 -7.89 9.48
N ASP A 233 25.31 -6.93 9.88
CA ASP A 233 25.65 -6.69 11.28
C ASP A 233 24.42 -6.29 12.10
N ARG A 234 23.58 -5.39 11.57
CA ARG A 234 22.36 -4.94 12.24
C ARG A 234 21.29 -6.03 12.25
N GLY A 235 21.16 -6.81 11.17
CA GLY A 235 20.27 -7.96 11.13
C GLY A 235 20.65 -9.03 12.17
N ARG A 236 21.94 -9.31 12.36
CA ARG A 236 22.45 -10.24 13.40
C ARG A 236 22.19 -9.78 14.83
N GLN A 237 22.05 -8.47 15.04
CA GLN A 237 21.69 -7.90 16.33
C GLN A 237 20.18 -8.03 16.64
N GLY A 238 19.40 -8.64 15.76
CA GLY A 238 17.96 -8.79 15.96
C GLY A 238 17.20 -7.48 15.72
N LYS A 239 17.75 -6.54 14.94
CA LYS A 239 17.08 -5.29 14.57
C LYS A 239 16.18 -5.48 13.34
N VAL A 240 15.16 -4.64 13.24
CA VAL A 240 14.41 -4.38 12.00
C VAL A 240 15.22 -3.40 11.16
N VAL A 241 15.85 -3.90 10.10
CA VAL A 241 16.73 -3.11 9.23
C VAL A 241 16.02 -2.86 7.90
N VAL A 242 15.74 -1.61 7.57
CA VAL A 242 15.17 -1.23 6.28
C VAL A 242 16.26 -0.69 5.36
N ARG A 243 16.56 -1.40 4.28
CA ARG A 243 17.34 -0.89 3.14
C ARG A 243 16.38 -0.18 2.19
N LEU A 244 16.24 1.13 2.34
CA LEU A 244 15.39 1.95 1.46
C LEU A 244 16.14 2.29 0.17
N LYS A 245 15.55 1.92 -0.97
CA LYS A 245 16.14 2.08 -2.30
C LYS A 245 15.23 2.91 -3.19
N GLY A 246 15.79 3.76 -4.04
CA GLY A 246 15.02 4.43 -5.08
C GLY A 246 14.43 3.44 -6.09
N GLY A 247 13.20 3.69 -6.54
CA GLY A 247 12.48 2.84 -7.47
C GLY A 247 12.14 1.47 -6.89
N ASP A 248 12.55 0.42 -7.59
CA ASP A 248 12.39 -0.98 -7.19
C ASP A 248 13.75 -1.61 -6.83
N PRO A 249 13.87 -2.44 -5.77
CA PRO A 249 15.14 -3.03 -5.36
C PRO A 249 15.84 -3.86 -6.45
N TYR A 250 15.08 -4.48 -7.34
CA TYR A 250 15.57 -5.45 -8.33
C TYR A 250 15.63 -4.89 -9.75
N VAL A 251 15.16 -3.68 -10.00
CA VAL A 251 15.35 -2.98 -11.29
C VAL A 251 16.59 -2.10 -11.22
N PHE A 252 17.75 -2.66 -11.61
CA PHE A 252 19.07 -2.01 -11.59
C PHE A 252 19.48 -1.39 -10.24
N GLY A 253 18.83 -1.77 -9.14
CA GLY A 253 19.10 -1.27 -7.80
C GLY A 253 20.17 -2.05 -7.04
N ARG A 254 20.71 -3.14 -7.59
CA ARG A 254 21.65 -4.07 -6.90
C ARG A 254 21.07 -4.75 -5.65
N GLY A 255 19.74 -4.74 -5.46
CA GLY A 255 19.11 -5.33 -4.28
C GLY A 255 19.41 -6.82 -4.10
N PHE A 256 19.63 -7.57 -5.19
CA PHE A 256 19.94 -8.99 -5.09
C PHE A 256 21.37 -9.28 -4.61
N GLU A 257 22.31 -8.34 -4.78
CA GLU A 257 23.65 -8.45 -4.16
C GLU A 257 23.56 -8.29 -2.64
N GLU A 258 22.71 -7.37 -2.17
CA GLU A 258 22.43 -7.15 -0.75
C GLU A 258 21.70 -8.37 -0.14
N ALA A 259 20.75 -8.95 -0.89
CA ALA A 259 20.06 -10.19 -0.50
C ALA A 259 21.02 -11.38 -0.41
N LEU A 260 21.95 -11.52 -1.36
CA LEU A 260 22.97 -12.58 -1.36
C LEU A 260 23.85 -12.48 -0.11
N ALA A 261 24.33 -11.27 0.23
CA ALA A 261 25.12 -11.05 1.44
C ALA A 261 24.36 -11.45 2.71
N CYS A 262 23.06 -11.14 2.79
CA CYS A 262 22.22 -11.56 3.92
C CYS A 262 22.06 -13.09 3.96
N ALA A 263 21.83 -13.73 2.82
CA ALA A 263 21.69 -15.17 2.70
C ALA A 263 22.96 -15.92 3.13
N GLU A 264 24.13 -15.49 2.63
CA GLU A 264 25.44 -16.04 3.00
C GLU A 264 25.73 -15.87 4.50
N ALA A 265 25.24 -14.79 5.09
CA ALA A 265 25.43 -14.50 6.52
C ALA A 265 24.42 -15.18 7.45
N GLY A 266 23.40 -15.87 6.92
CA GLY A 266 22.31 -16.48 7.68
C GLY A 266 21.33 -15.48 8.29
N VAL A 267 21.25 -14.27 7.74
CA VAL A 267 20.35 -13.21 8.22
C VAL A 267 19.02 -13.28 7.46
N PRO A 268 17.86 -13.36 8.16
CA PRO A 268 16.55 -13.30 7.52
C PRO A 268 16.41 -12.02 6.72
N TRP A 269 15.95 -12.13 5.48
CA TRP A 269 15.71 -10.97 4.62
C TRP A 269 14.41 -11.12 3.85
N THR A 270 13.84 -9.98 3.44
CA THR A 270 12.62 -9.93 2.65
C THR A 270 12.68 -8.76 1.69
N VAL A 271 12.25 -8.97 0.44
CA VAL A 271 12.07 -7.88 -0.51
C VAL A 271 10.64 -7.33 -0.44
N VAL A 272 10.53 -6.01 -0.48
CA VAL A 272 9.28 -5.28 -0.70
C VAL A 272 9.44 -4.51 -2.01
N PRO A 273 8.74 -4.93 -3.08
CA PRO A 273 8.81 -4.26 -4.37
C PRO A 273 8.43 -2.78 -4.28
N GLY A 274 9.02 -1.99 -5.17
CA GLY A 274 8.70 -0.57 -5.31
C GLY A 274 8.21 -0.23 -6.71
N ILE A 275 7.66 0.97 -6.85
CA ILE A 275 7.25 1.46 -8.15
C ILE A 275 8.50 1.91 -8.92
N THR A 276 8.88 1.16 -9.96
CA THR A 276 10.07 1.47 -10.77
C THR A 276 9.91 2.75 -11.59
N SER A 277 10.97 3.55 -11.65
CA SER A 277 11.03 4.79 -12.44
C SER A 277 10.87 4.54 -13.94
N SER A 278 11.17 3.34 -14.43
CA SER A 278 11.01 2.99 -15.86
C SER A 278 9.56 3.00 -16.34
N ILE A 279 8.59 2.93 -15.43
CA ILE A 279 7.15 2.93 -15.74
C ILE A 279 6.46 4.15 -15.16
N SER A 280 6.74 4.50 -13.91
CA SER A 280 6.02 5.56 -13.22
C SER A 280 6.43 6.96 -13.66
N VAL A 281 7.72 7.22 -13.90
CA VAL A 281 8.16 8.56 -14.30
C VAL A 281 7.59 8.95 -15.68
N PRO A 282 7.58 8.08 -16.72
CA PRO A 282 6.86 8.37 -17.96
C PRO A 282 5.38 8.62 -17.70
N ALA A 283 4.71 7.73 -16.94
CA ALA A 283 3.28 7.84 -16.67
C ALA A 283 2.91 9.16 -15.99
N MET A 284 3.65 9.56 -14.96
CA MET A 284 3.48 10.84 -14.24
C MET A 284 3.89 12.05 -15.08
N SER A 285 4.52 11.85 -16.23
CA SER A 285 4.82 12.89 -17.23
C SER A 285 3.87 12.83 -18.44
N GLY A 286 2.80 12.04 -18.35
CA GLY A 286 1.79 11.86 -19.39
C GLY A 286 2.25 10.98 -20.57
N ILE A 287 3.36 10.24 -20.45
CA ILE A 287 3.88 9.35 -21.49
C ILE A 287 3.60 7.89 -21.09
N PRO A 288 2.68 7.18 -21.77
CA PRO A 288 2.47 5.77 -21.50
C PRO A 288 3.65 4.94 -22.03
N VAL A 289 4.08 3.91 -21.31
CA VAL A 289 5.13 3.00 -21.83
C VAL A 289 4.62 2.07 -22.94
N THR A 290 3.31 1.87 -23.02
CA THR A 290 2.64 1.10 -24.07
C THR A 290 1.34 1.77 -24.49
N HIS A 291 1.02 1.75 -25.78
CA HIS A 291 -0.27 2.21 -26.28
C HIS A 291 -0.74 1.31 -27.44
N ARG A 292 -2.02 0.93 -27.42
CA ARG A 292 -2.60 0.05 -28.45
C ARG A 292 -2.49 0.71 -29.82
N GLY A 293 -2.07 -0.06 -30.83
CA GLY A 293 -1.87 0.44 -32.19
C GLY A 293 -0.59 1.28 -32.38
N VAL A 294 0.21 1.45 -31.33
CA VAL A 294 1.50 2.18 -31.36
C VAL A 294 2.65 1.22 -31.09
N THR A 295 2.53 0.41 -30.03
CA THR A 295 3.55 -0.58 -29.69
C THR A 295 2.96 -1.79 -28.97
N HIS A 296 3.57 -2.96 -29.18
CA HIS A 296 3.30 -4.21 -28.48
C HIS A 296 4.49 -4.69 -27.64
N GLU A 297 5.58 -3.91 -27.59
CA GLU A 297 6.81 -4.26 -26.89
C GLU A 297 7.35 -3.09 -26.08
N PHE A 298 7.87 -3.40 -24.90
CA PHE A 298 8.46 -2.44 -23.98
C PHE A 298 9.75 -3.03 -23.44
N THR A 299 10.87 -2.33 -23.67
CA THR A 299 12.20 -2.78 -23.26
C THR A 299 12.83 -1.75 -22.33
N VAL A 300 13.39 -2.20 -21.22
CA VAL A 300 14.12 -1.35 -20.26
C VAL A 300 15.57 -1.80 -20.24
N VAL A 301 16.50 -0.88 -20.41
CA VAL A 301 17.94 -1.16 -20.33
C VAL A 301 18.67 -0.12 -19.49
N SER A 302 19.81 -0.50 -18.93
CA SER A 302 20.74 0.43 -18.29
C SER A 302 21.75 0.94 -19.33
N GLY A 303 21.83 2.27 -19.49
CA GLY A 303 22.85 2.94 -20.29
C GLY A 303 24.11 3.31 -19.50
N HIS A 304 24.33 2.73 -18.32
CA HIS A 304 25.48 3.06 -17.46
C HIS A 304 26.83 2.67 -18.07
N ILE A 305 26.85 1.59 -18.87
CA ILE A 305 28.03 1.13 -19.61
C ILE A 305 27.84 1.49 -21.09
N PRO A 306 28.81 2.16 -21.74
CA PRO A 306 28.65 2.57 -23.14
C PRO A 306 28.66 1.37 -24.09
N PRO A 307 28.01 1.46 -25.27
CA PRO A 307 27.81 0.31 -26.16
C PRO A 307 29.05 -0.42 -26.65
N SER A 308 30.17 0.29 -26.79
CA SER A 308 31.45 -0.27 -27.26
C SER A 308 32.32 -0.84 -26.14
N HIS A 309 31.89 -0.73 -24.88
CA HIS A 309 32.66 -1.23 -23.75
C HIS A 309 32.67 -2.78 -23.73
N PRO A 310 33.80 -3.44 -23.44
CA PRO A 310 33.87 -4.90 -23.39
C PRO A 310 32.91 -5.53 -22.36
N ASP A 311 32.61 -4.81 -21.28
CA ASP A 311 31.65 -5.26 -20.25
C ASP A 311 30.17 -4.96 -20.60
N SER A 312 29.87 -4.36 -21.76
CA SER A 312 28.49 -4.13 -22.19
C SER A 312 27.84 -5.46 -22.58
N LEU A 313 26.90 -5.92 -21.76
CA LEU A 313 26.14 -7.15 -22.01
C LEU A 313 24.95 -6.96 -22.96
N ILE A 314 24.60 -5.72 -23.31
CA ILE A 314 23.43 -5.40 -24.13
C ILE A 314 23.74 -5.67 -25.60
N ASN A 315 22.85 -6.41 -26.28
CA ASN A 315 22.87 -6.54 -27.73
C ASN A 315 22.24 -5.30 -28.37
N TRP A 316 23.06 -4.27 -28.59
CA TRP A 316 22.62 -2.99 -29.14
C TRP A 316 22.09 -3.09 -30.58
N ASP A 317 22.59 -4.03 -31.39
CA ASP A 317 22.07 -4.25 -32.75
C ASP A 317 20.63 -4.76 -32.71
N ALA A 318 20.34 -5.75 -31.88
CA ALA A 318 18.98 -6.25 -31.72
C ALA A 318 18.05 -5.15 -31.19
N LEU A 319 18.52 -4.37 -30.21
CA LEU A 319 17.75 -3.27 -29.62
C LEU A 319 17.41 -2.16 -30.63
N ALA A 320 18.34 -1.87 -31.55
CA ALA A 320 18.14 -0.90 -32.63
C ALA A 320 17.06 -1.35 -33.62
N GLN A 321 16.91 -2.66 -33.83
CA GLN A 321 15.92 -3.24 -34.73
C GLN A 321 14.51 -3.33 -34.11
N LEU A 322 14.39 -3.16 -32.79
CA LEU A 322 13.09 -3.08 -32.11
C LEU A 322 12.39 -1.75 -32.43
N SER A 323 11.06 -1.82 -32.60
CA SER A 323 10.22 -0.69 -33.00
C SER A 323 9.39 -0.11 -31.85
N GLY A 324 9.27 -0.84 -30.74
CA GLY A 324 8.51 -0.40 -29.58
C GLY A 324 9.23 0.55 -28.64
N THR A 325 8.65 0.70 -27.45
CA THR A 325 9.12 1.66 -26.46
C THR A 325 10.41 1.15 -25.80
N LEU A 326 11.46 1.95 -25.91
CA LEU A 326 12.73 1.74 -25.23
C LEU A 326 12.86 2.75 -24.09
N VAL A 327 13.04 2.28 -22.86
CA VAL A 327 13.38 3.12 -21.72
C VAL A 327 14.82 2.87 -21.29
N LEU A 328 15.61 3.94 -21.33
CA LEU A 328 17.00 3.96 -20.93
C LEU A 328 17.11 4.54 -19.51
N LEU A 329 17.58 3.72 -18.57
CA LEU A 329 17.92 4.14 -17.22
C LEU A 329 19.43 4.41 -17.11
N MET A 330 19.84 5.36 -16.28
CA MET A 330 21.27 5.71 -16.06
C MET A 330 22.05 6.02 -17.35
N ALA A 331 21.37 6.55 -18.37
CA ALA A 331 21.94 6.71 -19.70
C ALA A 331 22.51 8.11 -19.98
N VAL A 332 22.29 9.09 -19.09
CA VAL A 332 22.56 10.52 -19.37
C VAL A 332 23.96 10.78 -19.92
N GLU A 333 24.99 10.19 -19.31
CA GLU A 333 26.40 10.39 -19.73
C GLU A 333 26.69 9.73 -21.10
N ASN A 334 26.15 8.53 -21.32
CA ASN A 334 26.38 7.74 -22.54
C ASN A 334 25.32 7.96 -23.62
N LEU A 335 24.35 8.86 -23.42
CA LEU A 335 23.22 9.03 -24.31
C LEU A 335 23.64 9.37 -25.75
N PRO A 336 24.64 10.24 -26.01
CA PRO A 336 25.09 10.50 -27.38
C PRO A 336 25.53 9.22 -28.11
N VAL A 337 26.41 8.43 -27.48
CA VAL A 337 26.95 7.20 -28.10
C VAL A 337 25.91 6.08 -28.17
N ILE A 338 24.93 6.06 -27.26
CA ILE A 338 23.79 5.14 -27.32
C ILE A 338 22.89 5.49 -28.52
N ALA A 339 22.56 6.77 -28.71
CA ALA A 339 21.74 7.22 -29.83
C ALA A 339 22.41 6.93 -31.17
N GLU A 340 23.71 7.27 -31.30
CA GLU A 340 24.51 6.93 -32.49
C GLU A 340 24.48 5.43 -32.79
N ARG A 341 24.63 4.58 -31.76
CA ARG A 341 24.64 3.13 -31.94
C ARG A 341 23.29 2.58 -32.37
N LEU A 342 22.19 3.09 -31.79
CA LEU A 342 20.83 2.70 -32.17
C LEU A 342 20.52 3.12 -33.61
N ILE A 343 20.93 4.32 -34.01
CA ILE A 343 20.73 4.82 -35.38
C ILE A 343 21.54 4.00 -36.38
N ALA A 344 22.83 3.78 -36.10
CA ALA A 344 23.69 2.95 -36.94
C ALA A 344 23.19 1.50 -37.04
N GLY A 345 22.54 1.01 -35.98
CA GLY A 345 21.92 -0.31 -35.92
C GLY A 345 20.55 -0.41 -36.60
N GLY A 346 20.00 0.69 -37.16
CA GLY A 346 18.78 0.67 -37.96
C GLY A 346 17.56 1.37 -37.35
N ARG A 347 17.65 1.94 -36.15
CA ARG A 347 16.55 2.73 -35.57
C ARG A 347 16.47 4.11 -36.25
N PRO A 348 15.32 4.58 -36.75
CA PRO A 348 15.22 5.90 -37.37
C PRO A 348 15.64 7.01 -36.42
N GLY A 349 16.46 7.97 -36.89
CA GLY A 349 16.95 9.08 -36.06
C GLY A 349 15.84 10.03 -35.63
N GLU A 350 14.80 10.13 -36.46
CA GLU A 350 13.56 10.85 -36.26
C GLU A 350 12.60 10.18 -35.25
N THR A 351 12.96 9.01 -34.69
CA THR A 351 12.11 8.34 -33.68
C THR A 351 11.87 9.28 -32.49
N PRO A 352 10.61 9.56 -32.10
CA PRO A 352 10.32 10.45 -30.97
C PRO A 352 10.97 10.00 -29.67
N ALA A 353 11.51 10.94 -28.91
CA ALA A 353 12.18 10.70 -27.64
C ALA A 353 11.83 11.77 -26.59
N ALA A 354 11.82 11.37 -25.32
CA ALA A 354 11.63 12.24 -24.17
C ALA A 354 12.66 11.92 -23.09
N ALA A 355 13.24 12.94 -22.47
CA ALA A 355 14.08 12.79 -21.30
C ALA A 355 13.41 13.49 -20.11
N ILE A 356 13.29 12.78 -18.99
CA ILE A 356 12.60 13.26 -17.79
C ILE A 356 13.59 13.17 -16.63
N ALA A 357 14.02 14.32 -16.13
CA ALA A 357 14.87 14.46 -14.94
C ALA A 357 14.05 14.70 -13.69
N ASP A 358 14.57 14.22 -12.55
CA ASP A 358 13.97 14.39 -11.23
C ASP A 358 12.49 13.97 -11.20
N GLY A 359 12.18 12.86 -11.88
CA GLY A 359 10.82 12.38 -12.08
C GLY A 359 10.03 12.24 -10.78
N THR A 360 8.78 12.71 -10.78
CA THR A 360 7.84 12.77 -9.63
C THR A 360 8.25 13.73 -8.49
N LEU A 361 9.44 14.33 -8.55
CA LEU A 361 9.86 15.33 -7.57
C LEU A 361 9.39 16.74 -8.00
N PRO A 362 9.30 17.71 -7.06
CA PRO A 362 8.94 19.10 -7.40
C PRO A 362 9.84 19.76 -8.45
N GLY A 363 11.08 19.28 -8.60
CA GLY A 363 12.04 19.74 -9.59
C GLY A 363 11.95 19.07 -10.97
N GLN A 364 10.92 18.26 -11.23
CA GLN A 364 10.79 17.49 -12.46
C GLN A 364 10.93 18.39 -13.71
N ARG A 365 11.80 17.98 -14.64
CA ARG A 365 11.99 18.64 -15.93
C ARG A 365 11.93 17.63 -17.05
N MET A 366 11.16 17.94 -18.08
CA MET A 366 11.02 17.10 -19.27
C MET A 366 11.42 17.87 -20.52
N VAL A 367 12.19 17.21 -21.40
CA VAL A 367 12.46 17.68 -22.75
C VAL A 367 12.10 16.60 -23.76
N THR A 368 11.57 17.01 -24.90
CA THR A 368 11.22 16.12 -26.01
C THR A 368 12.03 16.49 -27.25
N SER A 369 12.45 15.49 -28.02
CA SER A 369 13.16 15.65 -29.29
C SER A 369 12.97 14.38 -30.12
N ASP A 370 13.75 14.20 -31.18
CA ASP A 370 13.94 12.90 -31.81
C ASP A 370 15.17 12.19 -31.21
N LEU A 371 15.36 10.92 -31.57
CA LEU A 371 16.48 10.10 -31.08
C LEU A 371 17.84 10.72 -31.42
N ALA A 372 17.97 11.37 -32.58
CA ALA A 372 19.21 12.02 -33.00
C ALA A 372 19.51 13.29 -32.17
N GLY A 373 18.50 14.04 -31.77
CA GLY A 373 18.61 15.33 -31.10
C GLY A 373 18.49 15.30 -29.58
N ILE A 374 17.97 14.23 -28.98
CA ILE A 374 17.61 14.21 -27.55
C ILE A 374 18.76 14.54 -26.60
N ALA A 375 19.98 14.07 -26.89
CA ALA A 375 21.15 14.37 -26.08
C ALA A 375 21.55 15.87 -26.13
N ALA A 376 21.43 16.49 -27.31
CA ALA A 376 21.68 17.93 -27.47
C ALA A 376 20.58 18.74 -26.76
N ALA A 377 19.32 18.36 -26.93
CA ALA A 377 18.18 19.00 -26.28
C ALA A 377 18.31 18.98 -24.74
N MET A 378 18.75 17.86 -24.16
CA MET A 378 19.02 17.78 -22.72
C MET A 378 20.10 18.78 -22.28
N LYS A 379 21.20 18.89 -23.03
CA LYS A 379 22.31 19.79 -22.71
C LYS A 379 21.89 21.27 -22.81
N GLU A 380 21.17 21.63 -23.86
CA GLU A 380 20.68 23.00 -24.10
C GLU A 380 19.70 23.47 -23.02
N ASN A 381 18.86 22.57 -22.52
CA ASN A 381 17.87 22.87 -21.49
C ASN A 381 18.35 22.58 -20.05
N GLY A 382 19.63 22.22 -19.88
CA GLY A 382 20.22 21.94 -18.57
C GLY A 382 19.56 20.77 -17.82
N VAL A 383 19.08 19.76 -18.55
CA VAL A 383 18.50 18.52 -18.02
C VAL A 383 19.63 17.53 -17.77
N GLY A 384 19.81 17.14 -16.50
CA GLY A 384 20.90 16.26 -16.05
C GLY A 384 20.41 15.04 -15.28
N ALA A 385 21.34 14.22 -14.78
CA ALA A 385 21.01 13.05 -13.97
C ALA A 385 20.53 13.44 -12.55
N PRO A 386 19.61 12.67 -11.93
CA PRO A 386 18.99 11.45 -12.44
C PRO A 386 17.89 11.75 -13.48
N ALA A 387 17.99 11.10 -14.64
CA ALA A 387 16.97 11.19 -15.68
C ALA A 387 16.74 9.84 -16.35
N ILE A 388 15.52 9.65 -16.82
CA ILE A 388 15.13 8.55 -17.69
C ILE A 388 14.97 9.06 -19.11
N VAL A 389 15.25 8.22 -20.10
CA VAL A 389 15.00 8.54 -21.51
C VAL A 389 14.04 7.51 -22.09
N VAL A 390 12.93 7.98 -22.66
CA VAL A 390 11.93 7.18 -23.35
C VAL A 390 12.09 7.41 -24.84
N VAL A 391 12.25 6.35 -25.62
CA VAL A 391 12.37 6.40 -27.10
C VAL A 391 11.27 5.55 -27.71
N GLY A 392 10.46 6.16 -28.58
CA GLY A 392 9.37 5.49 -29.30
C GLY A 392 8.15 6.38 -29.49
N ASN A 393 7.26 5.94 -30.39
CA ASN A 393 6.08 6.68 -30.84
C ASN A 393 5.06 6.98 -29.71
N VAL A 394 5.18 6.35 -28.55
CA VAL A 394 4.38 6.69 -27.36
C VAL A 394 4.61 8.14 -26.89
N VAL A 395 5.78 8.72 -27.17
CA VAL A 395 6.09 10.13 -26.88
C VAL A 395 5.24 11.07 -27.73
N GLU A 396 5.00 10.71 -29.00
CA GLU A 396 4.15 11.50 -29.90
C GLU A 396 2.67 11.41 -29.50
N VAL A 397 2.20 10.21 -29.16
CA VAL A 397 0.82 10.00 -28.65
C VAL A 397 0.57 10.84 -27.40
N ALA A 398 1.55 10.90 -26.49
CA ALA A 398 1.48 11.75 -25.31
C ALA A 398 1.37 13.24 -25.66
N ALA A 399 2.09 13.71 -26.69
CA ALA A 399 1.99 15.08 -27.15
C ALA A 399 0.59 15.40 -27.70
N GLN A 400 -0.01 14.49 -28.47
CA GLN A 400 -1.37 14.66 -29.01
C GLN A 400 -2.41 14.77 -27.88
N VAL A 401 -2.30 13.94 -26.85
CA VAL A 401 -3.20 14.00 -25.68
C VAL A 401 -3.06 15.31 -24.92
N ARG A 402 -1.82 15.78 -24.68
CA ARG A 402 -1.57 17.08 -24.03
C ARG A 402 -2.16 18.24 -24.82
N SER A 403 -1.92 18.29 -26.13
CA SER A 403 -2.46 19.35 -26.99
C SER A 403 -4.00 19.36 -27.01
N ALA A 404 -4.65 18.20 -26.92
CA ALA A 404 -6.10 18.11 -26.80
C ALA A 404 -6.60 18.60 -25.42
N ALA A 405 -5.93 18.22 -24.34
CA ALA A 405 -6.29 18.65 -22.98
C ALA A 405 -6.15 20.16 -22.78
N GLU A 406 -5.10 20.79 -23.33
CA GLU A 406 -4.89 22.23 -23.30
C GLU A 406 -5.98 23.01 -24.05
N ALA A 407 -6.56 22.42 -25.11
CA ALA A 407 -7.65 23.03 -25.87
C ALA A 407 -9.00 23.00 -25.11
N ASP A 408 -9.20 22.01 -24.24
CA ASP A 408 -10.47 21.78 -23.51
C ASP A 408 -10.42 22.19 -22.02
N GLY A 409 -9.29 22.73 -21.54
CA GLY A 409 -9.11 23.11 -20.13
C GLY A 409 -8.92 21.93 -19.17
N GLY A 410 -8.53 20.76 -19.69
CA GLY A 410 -8.21 19.57 -18.90
C GLY A 410 -6.81 19.65 -18.29
N VAL A 411 -6.66 19.17 -17.06
CA VAL A 411 -5.35 18.92 -16.43
C VAL A 411 -4.94 17.48 -16.78
N ALA A 412 -3.76 17.33 -17.36
CA ALA A 412 -3.14 16.02 -17.65
C ALA A 412 -2.38 15.48 -16.42
#